data_AF-A0A6S6WSN3-F1
#
_entry.id   AF-A0A6S6WSN3-F1
#
_cell.length_a   1.000
_cell.length_b   1.000
_cell.length_c   1.000
_cell.angle_alpha   90.00
_cell.angle_beta   90.00
_cell.angle_gamma   90.00
#
_symmetry.space_group_name_H-M   'P 1'
#
loop_
_entity.id
_entity.type
_entity.pdbx_description
1 polymer ?
#
loop_
_entity_poly.entity_id
_entity_poly.type
_entity_poly.pdbx_seq_one_letter_code
_entity_poly.pdbx_strand_id
1 'polypeptide(L)'
;MIFKFVNGVLKMVGMLLFVLIITGIAFLYVSSINSTIEQGSAYELSIGMSQNEVFKRLPSAFKSVGIEKLNIPVKIEIYTQKDAPPQEIEVSLNDLEYRSLENARKWKFFVNSIYFFDNITLEFCNEKLCKIKRYRRYFELP
;
A
#
# COMPACT_ATOMS: atom_id res chain seq x y z
N MET A 1 -51.76 4.15 21.79
CA MET A 1 -51.23 3.17 20.82
C MET A 1 -50.10 3.77 19.97
N ILE A 2 -50.26 4.98 19.43
CA ILE A 2 -49.26 5.70 18.59
C ILE A 2 -47.88 5.85 19.27
N PHE A 3 -47.83 6.22 20.55
CA PHE A 3 -46.55 6.44 21.26
C PHE A 3 -45.68 5.17 21.38
N LYS A 4 -46.29 4.00 21.59
CA LYS A 4 -45.57 2.72 21.63
C LYS A 4 -45.02 2.32 20.25
N PHE A 5 -45.76 2.64 19.19
CA PHE A 5 -45.33 2.41 17.82
C PHE A 5 -44.14 3.29 17.43
N VAL A 6 -44.20 4.59 17.70
CA VAL A 6 -43.10 5.54 17.40
C VAL A 6 -41.81 5.15 18.13
N ASN A 7 -41.89 4.77 19.40
CA ASN A 7 -40.73 4.31 20.16
C ASN A 7 -40.13 3.00 19.59
N GLY A 8 -40.98 2.09 19.10
CA GLY A 8 -40.54 0.87 18.43
C GLY A 8 -39.75 1.16 17.14
N VAL A 9 -40.26 2.05 16.28
CA VAL A 9 -39.59 2.44 15.04
C VAL A 9 -38.26 3.14 15.33
N LEU A 10 -38.22 4.07 16.30
CA LEU A 10 -36.98 4.77 16.65
C LEU A 10 -35.88 3.81 17.14
N LYS A 11 -36.24 2.80 17.95
CA LYS A 11 -35.30 1.76 18.37
C LYS A 11 -34.78 0.92 17.21
N MET A 12 -35.63 0.55 16.25
CA MET A 12 -35.19 -0.18 15.06
C MET A 12 -34.24 0.64 14.20
N VAL A 13 -34.55 1.92 13.96
CA VAL A 13 -33.67 2.83 13.22
C VAL A 13 -32.34 3.00 13.95
N GLY A 14 -32.37 3.21 15.27
CA GLY A 14 -31.15 3.31 16.08
C GLY A 14 -30.29 2.04 16.04
N MET A 15 -30.91 0.86 16.14
CA MET A 15 -30.21 -0.42 16.03
C MET A 15 -29.60 -0.63 14.63
N LEU A 16 -30.33 -0.29 13.58
CA LEU A 16 -29.84 -0.39 12.20
C LEU A 16 -28.64 0.54 11.96
N LEU A 17 -28.72 1.79 12.43
CA LEU A 17 -27.59 2.73 12.36
C LEU A 17 -26.37 2.21 13.13
N PHE A 18 -26.58 1.67 14.33
CA PHE A 18 -25.50 1.09 15.13
C PHE A 18 -24.82 -0.08 14.41
N VAL A 19 -25.60 -1.00 13.81
CA VAL A 19 -25.06 -2.11 13.02
C VAL A 19 -24.27 -1.60 11.81
N LEU A 20 -24.78 -0.59 11.11
CA LEU A 20 -24.06 0.01 9.98
C LEU A 20 -22.72 0.63 10.40
N ILE A 21 -22.68 1.33 11.53
CA ILE A 21 -21.45 1.93 12.06
C ILE A 21 -20.43 0.84 12.41
N ILE A 22 -20.84 -0.19 13.16
CA ILE A 22 -19.94 -1.28 13.54
C ILE A 22 -19.41 -2.01 12.30
N THR A 23 -20.29 -2.32 11.35
CA THR A 23 -19.90 -3.00 10.12
C THR A 23 -18.92 -2.15 9.31
N GLY A 24 -19.15 -0.83 9.25
CA GLY A 24 -18.22 0.11 8.63
C GLY A 24 -16.84 0.10 9.29
N ILE A 25 -16.77 0.18 10.63
CA ILE A 25 -15.49 0.13 11.36
C ILE A 25 -14.78 -1.21 11.14
N ALA A 26 -15.51 -2.33 11.23
CA ALA A 26 -14.96 -3.66 10.98
C ALA A 26 -14.41 -3.78 9.55
N PHE A 27 -15.13 -3.26 8.56
CA PHE A 27 -14.67 -3.21 7.17
C PHE A 27 -13.38 -2.40 7.01
N LEU A 28 -13.29 -1.23 7.63
CA LEU A 28 -12.07 -0.41 7.62
C LEU A 28 -10.87 -1.12 8.25
N TYR A 29 -11.11 -1.85 9.35
CA TYR A 29 -10.07 -2.62 10.02
C TYR A 29 -9.58 -3.80 9.15
N VAL A 30 -10.51 -4.61 8.65
CA VAL A 30 -10.19 -5.82 7.86
C VAL A 30 -9.56 -5.46 6.50
N SER A 31 -9.94 -4.34 5.91
CA SER A 31 -9.36 -3.87 4.63
C SER A 31 -7.99 -3.20 4.77
N SER A 32 -7.57 -2.86 5.99
CA SER A 32 -6.25 -2.29 6.25
C SER A 32 -5.16 -3.36 6.12
N ILE A 33 -4.04 -2.98 5.50
CA ILE A 33 -2.86 -3.84 5.40
C ILE A 33 -1.69 -3.10 6.01
N ASN A 34 -1.01 -3.73 6.96
CA ASN A 34 0.28 -3.29 7.46
C ASN A 34 1.15 -4.52 7.67
N SER A 35 1.85 -4.93 6.61
CA SER A 35 2.71 -6.11 6.64
C SER A 35 4.17 -5.70 6.45
N THR A 36 5.06 -6.37 7.17
CA THR A 36 6.51 -6.24 7.02
C THR A 36 7.10 -7.63 6.92
N ILE A 37 7.84 -7.89 5.85
CA ILE A 37 8.48 -9.18 5.57
C ILE A 37 9.99 -8.94 5.59
N GLU A 38 10.69 -9.61 6.51
CA GLU A 38 12.15 -9.56 6.67
C GLU A 38 12.83 -10.91 6.36
N GLN A 39 12.04 -11.96 6.13
CA GLN A 39 12.52 -13.30 5.77
C GLN A 39 11.55 -13.95 4.78
N GLY A 40 12.07 -14.81 3.89
CA GLY A 40 11.27 -15.54 2.90
C GLY A 40 10.94 -14.74 1.63
N SER A 41 9.72 -14.87 1.13
CA SER A 41 9.27 -14.25 -0.12
C SER A 41 7.84 -13.69 -0.01
N ALA A 42 7.60 -12.55 -0.65
CA ALA A 42 6.30 -11.91 -0.78
C ALA A 42 6.21 -11.14 -2.10
N TYR A 43 5.02 -11.14 -2.73
CA TYR A 43 4.76 -10.37 -3.96
C TYR A 43 5.75 -10.67 -5.10
N GLU A 44 6.09 -11.95 -5.30
CA GLU A 44 7.11 -12.39 -6.28
C GLU A 44 8.55 -11.89 -6.01
N LEU A 45 8.77 -11.27 -4.85
CA LEU A 45 10.05 -10.83 -4.35
C LEU A 45 10.51 -11.72 -3.20
N SER A 46 11.82 -11.90 -3.06
CA SER A 46 12.47 -12.76 -2.08
C SER A 46 13.56 -11.97 -1.40
N ILE A 47 13.61 -12.09 -0.08
CA ILE A 47 14.67 -11.49 0.72
C ILE A 47 16.02 -12.08 0.29
N GLY A 48 17.01 -11.21 0.12
CA GLY A 48 18.34 -11.53 -0.38
C GLY A 48 18.54 -11.31 -1.88
N MET A 49 17.49 -11.03 -2.66
CA MET A 49 17.63 -10.65 -4.07
C MET A 49 18.43 -9.35 -4.22
N SER A 50 19.27 -9.30 -5.24
CA SER A 50 19.99 -8.07 -5.59
C SER A 50 19.01 -6.99 -6.07
N GLN A 51 19.40 -5.73 -5.91
CA GLN A 51 18.61 -4.58 -6.33
C GLN A 51 18.20 -4.63 -7.81
N ASN A 52 19.11 -5.10 -8.69
CA ASN A 52 18.83 -5.31 -10.11
C ASN A 52 17.80 -6.42 -10.38
N GLU A 53 17.86 -7.53 -9.63
CA GLU A 53 16.85 -8.60 -9.75
C GLU A 53 15.47 -8.13 -9.28
N VAL A 54 15.42 -7.39 -8.16
CA VAL A 54 14.18 -6.78 -7.67
C VAL A 54 13.60 -5.85 -8.73
N PHE A 55 14.44 -5.00 -9.33
CA PHE A 55 14.02 -4.09 -10.40
C PHE A 55 13.36 -4.84 -11.57
N LYS A 56 14.00 -5.90 -12.08
CA LYS A 56 13.46 -6.72 -13.17
C LYS A 56 12.13 -7.38 -12.82
N ARG A 57 11.89 -7.66 -11.53
CA ARG A 57 10.66 -8.30 -11.04
C ARG A 57 9.57 -7.30 -10.62
N LEU A 58 9.87 -6.00 -10.54
CA LEU A 58 8.89 -4.97 -10.16
C LEU A 58 7.57 -5.09 -10.94
N PRO A 59 7.54 -5.21 -12.29
CA PRO A 59 6.29 -5.34 -13.03
C PRO A 59 5.41 -6.52 -12.56
N SER A 60 6.02 -7.65 -12.23
CA SER A 60 5.31 -8.83 -11.71
C SER A 60 4.85 -8.62 -10.27
N ALA A 61 5.71 -8.03 -9.43
CA ALA A 61 5.37 -7.68 -8.05
C ALA A 61 4.16 -6.74 -8.00
N PHE A 62 4.13 -5.72 -8.85
CA PHE A 62 3.01 -4.78 -8.96
C PHE A 62 1.71 -5.44 -9.42
N LYS A 63 1.76 -6.37 -10.37
CA LYS A 63 0.58 -7.18 -10.74
C LYS A 63 0.05 -7.99 -9.56
N SER A 64 0.94 -8.61 -8.78
CA SER A 64 0.55 -9.44 -7.63
C SER A 64 -0.17 -8.65 -6.51
N VAL A 65 0.03 -7.33 -6.44
CA VAL A 65 -0.61 -6.47 -5.45
C VAL A 65 -1.86 -5.76 -5.96
N GLY A 66 -2.24 -6.02 -7.22
CA GLY A 66 -3.47 -5.50 -7.85
C GLY A 66 -3.26 -4.33 -8.81
N ILE A 67 -2.03 -4.02 -9.24
CA ILE A 67 -1.80 -3.03 -10.29
C ILE A 67 -1.77 -3.73 -11.64
N GLU A 68 -2.89 -3.70 -12.35
CA GLU A 68 -3.00 -4.33 -13.66
C GLU A 68 -2.39 -3.46 -14.79
N LYS A 69 -2.44 -2.13 -14.63
CA LYS A 69 -2.02 -1.16 -15.65
C LYS A 69 -0.70 -0.50 -15.26
N LEU A 70 0.40 -0.96 -15.84
CA LEU A 70 1.76 -0.46 -15.60
C LEU A 70 2.06 0.89 -16.29
N ASN A 71 1.19 1.32 -17.21
CA ASN A 71 1.34 2.57 -17.97
C ASN A 71 0.87 3.81 -17.19
N ILE A 72 0.33 3.63 -15.99
CA ILE A 72 -0.11 4.74 -15.15
C ILE A 72 1.13 5.28 -14.43
N PRO A 73 1.36 6.60 -14.40
CA PRO A 73 2.44 7.17 -13.62
C PRO A 73 2.32 6.76 -12.16
N VAL A 74 3.41 6.26 -11.60
CA VAL A 74 3.53 5.88 -10.20
C VAL A 74 4.42 6.89 -9.51
N LYS A 75 3.96 7.44 -8.38
CA LYS A 75 4.80 8.26 -7.52
C LYS A 75 5.77 7.35 -6.76
N ILE A 76 7.06 7.68 -6.80
CA ILE A 76 8.13 6.93 -6.18
C ILE A 76 8.94 7.87 -5.29
N GLU A 77 9.08 7.53 -4.02
CA GLU A 77 10.04 8.15 -3.11
C GLU A 77 11.30 7.29 -3.04
N ILE A 78 12.45 7.90 -3.34
CA ILE A 78 13.75 7.26 -3.40
C ILE A 78 14.62 7.81 -2.28
N TYR A 79 15.15 6.93 -1.44
CA TYR A 79 15.96 7.31 -0.29
C TYR A 79 17.39 6.79 -0.47
N THR A 80 18.33 7.70 -0.65
CA THR A 80 19.77 7.39 -0.78
C THR A 80 20.46 7.31 0.58
N GLN A 81 20.02 8.12 1.55
CA GLN A 81 20.58 8.20 2.90
C GLN A 81 19.46 8.19 3.95
N LYS A 82 19.80 7.80 5.19
CA LYS A 82 18.82 7.56 6.27
C LYS A 82 18.06 8.83 6.70
N ASP A 83 18.73 9.97 6.66
CA ASP A 83 18.24 11.24 7.22
C ASP A 83 18.10 12.35 6.16
N ALA A 84 18.26 12.02 4.88
CA ALA A 84 18.07 12.95 3.77
C ALA A 84 16.60 12.95 3.29
N PRO A 85 16.07 14.09 2.80
CA PRO A 85 14.76 14.10 2.17
C PRO A 85 14.75 13.14 0.97
N PRO A 86 13.65 12.39 0.75
CA PRO A 86 13.54 11.52 -0.40
C PRO A 86 13.51 12.34 -1.69
N GLN A 87 14.11 11.78 -2.74
CA GLN A 87 13.85 12.26 -4.09
C GLN A 87 12.50 11.68 -4.54
N GLU A 88 11.58 12.56 -4.91
CA GLU A 88 10.30 12.15 -5.49
C GLU A 88 10.38 12.18 -7.01
N ILE A 89 9.95 11.10 -7.65
CA ILE A 89 9.76 11.03 -9.09
C ILE A 89 8.38 10.48 -9.39
N GLU A 90 7.79 10.92 -10.49
CA GLU A 90 6.54 10.38 -11.02
C GLU A 90 6.82 9.87 -12.43
N VAL A 91 6.75 8.55 -12.60
CA VAL A 91 7.11 7.89 -13.86
C VAL A 91 6.30 6.63 -14.06
N SER A 92 6.01 6.30 -15.32
CA SER A 92 5.43 5.01 -15.69
C SER A 92 6.42 3.89 -15.41
N LEU A 93 5.94 2.75 -14.92
CA LEU A 93 6.82 1.62 -14.59
C LEU A 93 7.55 1.05 -15.81
N ASN A 94 7.01 1.24 -17.01
CA ASN A 94 7.66 0.82 -18.26
C ASN A 94 8.80 1.75 -18.68
N ASP A 95 8.75 3.02 -18.27
CA ASP A 95 9.73 4.05 -18.62
C ASP A 95 10.75 4.28 -17.49
N LEU A 96 10.54 3.61 -16.36
CA LEU A 96 11.44 3.66 -15.21
C LEU A 96 12.76 2.97 -15.58
N GLU A 97 13.87 3.68 -15.41
CA GLU A 97 15.20 3.13 -15.64
C GLU A 97 15.85 2.68 -14.32
N TYR A 98 16.54 1.54 -14.35
CA TYR A 98 17.24 1.01 -13.17
C TYR A 98 18.25 2.01 -12.59
N ARG A 99 18.94 2.76 -13.46
CA ARG A 99 19.95 3.75 -13.08
C ARG A 99 19.40 4.83 -12.13
N SER A 100 18.13 5.16 -12.24
CA SER A 100 17.46 6.13 -11.35
C SER A 100 17.30 5.60 -9.92
N LEU A 101 17.40 4.28 -9.72
CA LEU A 101 17.13 3.61 -8.45
C LEU A 101 18.33 2.89 -7.85
N GLU A 102 19.37 2.61 -8.64
CA GLU A 102 20.51 1.74 -8.30
C GLU A 102 21.24 2.13 -7.01
N ASN A 103 21.37 3.42 -6.71
CA ASN A 103 22.11 3.90 -5.54
C ASN A 103 21.23 4.11 -4.30
N ALA A 104 19.94 3.79 -4.38
CA ALA A 104 19.00 4.04 -3.30
C ALA A 104 18.91 2.84 -2.35
N ARG A 105 18.87 3.13 -1.05
CA ARG A 105 18.71 2.13 0.01
C ARG A 105 17.26 1.75 0.23
N LYS A 106 16.32 2.60 -0.17
CA LYS A 106 14.89 2.33 0.00
C LYS A 106 14.11 2.95 -1.14
N TRP A 107 13.19 2.17 -1.69
CA TRP A 107 12.24 2.58 -2.71
C TRP A 107 10.84 2.49 -2.12
N LYS A 108 10.05 3.56 -2.24
CA LYS A 108 8.66 3.55 -1.77
C LYS A 108 7.76 3.97 -2.91
N PHE A 109 6.96 3.01 -3.36
CA PHE A 109 6.07 3.16 -4.49
C PHE A 109 4.65 3.40 -3.99
N PHE A 110 4.04 4.49 -4.44
CA PHE A 110 2.65 4.82 -4.12
C PHE A 110 1.74 4.25 -5.20
N VAL A 111 1.00 3.23 -4.82
CA VAL A 111 0.05 2.54 -5.67
C VAL A 111 -1.26 3.33 -5.61
N ASN A 112 -1.44 4.23 -6.57
CA ASN A 112 -2.59 5.12 -6.58
C ASN A 112 -3.88 4.30 -6.77
N SER A 113 -4.73 4.27 -5.76
CA SER A 113 -6.04 3.62 -5.78
C SER A 113 -7.10 4.65 -5.40
N ILE A 114 -8.23 4.62 -6.10
CA ILE A 114 -9.33 5.60 -5.92
C ILE A 114 -9.81 5.65 -4.45
N TYR A 115 -9.74 4.53 -3.74
CA TYR A 115 -10.31 4.38 -2.40
C TYR A 115 -9.26 4.13 -1.30
N PHE A 116 -8.02 3.82 -1.67
CA PHE A 116 -7.00 3.38 -0.75
C PHE A 116 -5.69 4.13 -0.96
N PHE A 117 -5.08 4.54 0.14
CA PHE A 117 -3.67 4.88 0.18
C PHE A 117 -2.90 3.58 0.30
N ASP A 118 -2.35 3.10 -0.82
CA ASP A 118 -1.56 1.87 -0.88
C ASP A 118 -0.11 2.23 -1.25
N ASN A 119 0.84 1.71 -0.51
CA ASN A 119 2.24 1.82 -0.85
C ASN A 119 3.01 0.54 -0.53
N ILE A 120 4.05 0.32 -1.33
CA ILE A 120 5.01 -0.75 -1.15
C ILE A 120 6.37 -0.12 -0.98
N THR A 121 7.00 -0.42 0.15
CA THR A 121 8.34 0.01 0.48
C THR A 121 9.27 -1.18 0.41
N LEU A 122 10.34 -1.05 -0.38
CA LEU A 122 11.41 -2.01 -0.51
C LEU A 122 12.66 -1.39 0.10
N GLU A 123 13.31 -2.09 1.02
CA GLU A 123 14.52 -1.63 1.69
C GLU A 123 15.67 -2.61 1.41
N PHE A 124 16.83 -2.04 1.10
CA PHE A 124 18.01 -2.73 0.67
C PHE A 124 19.14 -2.57 1.70
N CYS A 125 19.72 -3.69 2.09
CA CYS A 125 20.85 -3.78 3.00
C CYS A 125 21.99 -4.44 2.22
N ASN A 126 23.14 -3.75 2.10
CA ASN A 126 24.27 -4.23 1.31
C ASN A 126 23.86 -4.66 -0.12
N GLU A 127 23.12 -3.78 -0.82
CA GLU A 127 22.64 -3.99 -2.20
C GLU A 127 21.67 -5.16 -2.41
N LYS A 128 21.18 -5.76 -1.32
CA LYS A 128 20.21 -6.86 -1.32
C LYS A 128 18.94 -6.47 -0.61
N LEU A 129 17.80 -6.93 -1.12
CA LEU A 129 16.50 -6.73 -0.50
C LEU A 129 16.49 -7.38 0.88
N CYS A 130 16.31 -6.58 1.93
CA CYS A 130 16.26 -7.07 3.31
C CYS A 130 14.88 -6.89 3.94
N LYS A 131 14.06 -5.97 3.41
CA LYS A 131 12.71 -5.75 3.92
C LYS A 131 11.75 -5.34 2.81
N ILE A 132 10.56 -5.95 2.86
CA ILE A 132 9.41 -5.59 2.04
C ILE A 132 8.31 -5.14 3.01
N LYS A 133 7.82 -3.93 2.86
CA LYS A 133 6.71 -3.41 3.66
C LYS A 133 5.56 -3.02 2.75
N ARG A 134 4.35 -3.42 3.09
CA ARG A 134 3.13 -2.97 2.42
C ARG A 134 2.24 -2.26 3.42
N TYR A 135 1.78 -1.07 3.04
CA TYR A 135 0.83 -0.31 3.81
C TYR A 135 -0.35 0.04 2.92
N ARG A 136 -1.56 -0.34 3.35
CA ARG A 136 -2.83 0.02 2.72
C ARG A 136 -3.78 0.53 3.78
N ARG A 137 -4.34 1.72 3.56
CA ARG A 137 -5.39 2.29 4.41
C ARG A 137 -6.49 2.91 3.56
N TYR A 138 -7.74 2.67 3.95
CA TYR A 138 -8.90 3.31 3.33
C TYR A 138 -8.99 4.75 3.83
N PHE A 139 -8.93 5.73 2.92
CA PHE A 139 -8.98 7.18 3.18
C PHE A 139 -8.03 7.71 4.27
N GLU A 140 -7.06 8.54 3.91
CA GLU A 140 -6.41 9.48 4.83
C GLU A 140 -7.23 10.77 4.81
N LEU A 141 -7.69 11.22 5.98
CA LEU A 141 -8.21 12.59 6.12
C LEU A 141 -7.02 13.54 5.89
N PRO A 142 -7.19 14.60 5.07
CA PRO A 142 -6.13 15.57 4.79
C PRO A 142 -5.65 16.30 6.06
#